data_AF-A0A1F3VIU3-F1
#
_entry.id   AF-A0A1F3VIU3-F1
#
_cell.length_a   1.000
_cell.length_b   1.000
_cell.length_c   1.000
_cell.angle_alpha   90.00
_cell.angle_beta   90.00
_cell.angle_gamma   90.00
#
_symmetry.space_group_name_H-M   'P 1'
#
loop_
_entity.id
_entity.type
_entity.pdbx_description
1 polymer ?
#
loop_
_entity_poly.entity_id
_entity_poly.type
_entity_poly.pdbx_seq_one_letter_code
_entity_poly.pdbx_strand_id
1 'polypeptide(L)'
;MGFPDKKEINSALKKLKKSEGTLALQGNATPLEKFRWDLCQKFIKYKKVHNITQREMANRLGVDEAKVSKILHHRIDEFSTDRLVGLFSTLDPELILKVS
;
A
#
# COMPACT_ATOMS: atom_id res chain seq x y z
N MET A 1 14.56 5.39 -27.13
CA MET A 1 13.32 4.59 -27.14
C MET A 1 12.33 5.23 -28.12
N GLY A 2 11.74 4.44 -29.03
CA GLY A 2 10.64 4.89 -29.89
C GLY A 2 9.30 4.86 -29.14
N PHE A 3 8.30 5.59 -29.66
CA PHE A 3 6.95 5.56 -29.11
C PHE A 3 6.32 4.18 -29.40
N PRO A 4 5.69 3.52 -28.41
CA PRO A 4 5.15 2.17 -28.58
C PRO A 4 3.98 2.13 -29.58
N ASP A 5 3.82 0.98 -30.24
CA ASP A 5 2.77 0.76 -31.22
C ASP A 5 1.37 0.67 -30.59
N LYS A 6 0.32 0.98 -31.36
CA LYS A 6 -1.08 0.92 -30.88
C LYS A 6 -1.45 -0.44 -30.26
N LYS A 7 -0.88 -1.53 -30.77
CA LYS A 7 -1.09 -2.88 -30.23
C LYS A 7 -0.47 -3.04 -28.84
N GLU A 8 0.74 -2.54 -28.64
CA GLU A 8 1.43 -2.58 -27.35
C GLU A 8 0.66 -1.75 -26.32
N ILE A 9 0.24 -0.54 -26.68
CA ILE A 9 -0.58 0.33 -25.84
C ILE A 9 -1.88 -0.36 -25.43
N ASN A 10 -2.61 -0.95 -26.37
CA ASN A 10 -3.85 -1.67 -26.07
C ASN A 10 -3.62 -2.89 -25.17
N SER A 11 -2.51 -3.60 -25.34
CA SER A 11 -2.15 -4.73 -24.48
C SER A 11 -1.86 -4.28 -23.04
N ALA A 12 -1.15 -3.16 -22.86
CA ALA A 12 -0.86 -2.57 -21.57
C ALA A 12 -2.14 -2.06 -20.89
N LEU A 13 -2.99 -1.34 -21.61
CA LEU A 13 -4.29 -0.86 -21.11
C LEU A 13 -5.20 -2.02 -20.66
N LYS A 14 -5.22 -3.13 -21.41
CA LYS A 14 -5.99 -4.32 -21.04
C LYS A 14 -5.48 -4.97 -19.75
N LYS A 15 -4.17 -4.97 -19.51
CA LYS A 15 -3.57 -5.42 -18.25
C LYS A 15 -3.92 -4.47 -17.09
N LEU A 16 -3.85 -3.15 -17.33
CA LEU A 16 -4.15 -2.13 -16.33
C LEU A 16 -5.63 -2.11 -15.90
N LYS A 17 -6.57 -2.43 -16.80
CA LYS A 17 -8.00 -2.53 -16.46
C LYS A 17 -8.32 -3.54 -15.35
N LYS A 18 -7.45 -4.55 -15.15
CA LYS A 18 -7.64 -5.59 -14.13
C LYS A 18 -6.81 -5.35 -12.87
N SER A 19 -5.87 -4.42 -12.91
CA SER A 19 -5.02 -4.13 -11.74
C SER A 19 -5.72 -3.13 -10.83
N GLU A 20 -5.76 -3.43 -9.53
CA GLU A 20 -6.13 -2.43 -8.54
C GLU A 20 -5.04 -1.34 -8.47
N GLY A 21 -5.45 -0.09 -8.62
CA GLY A 21 -4.56 1.05 -8.49
C GLY A 21 -4.40 1.50 -7.03
N THR A 22 -3.29 2.17 -6.74
CA THR A 22 -3.10 2.95 -5.51
C THR A 22 -4.02 4.17 -5.52
N LEU A 23 -4.79 4.39 -4.46
CA LEU A 23 -5.53 5.64 -4.30
C LEU A 23 -4.59 6.76 -3.87
N ALA A 24 -4.64 7.85 -4.61
CA ALA A 24 -3.96 9.08 -4.26
C ALA A 24 -4.73 9.81 -3.15
N LEU A 25 -4.00 10.56 -2.32
CA LEU A 25 -4.61 11.51 -1.39
C LEU A 25 -5.31 12.63 -2.17
N GLN A 26 -6.42 13.11 -1.62
CA GLN A 26 -7.06 14.33 -2.12
C GLN A 26 -6.23 15.55 -1.70
N GLY A 27 -6.31 16.65 -2.47
CA GLY A 27 -5.50 17.86 -2.23
C GLY A 27 -5.75 18.52 -0.87
N ASN A 28 -6.92 18.29 -0.28
CA ASN A 28 -7.36 18.78 1.03
C ASN A 28 -7.30 17.71 2.14
N ALA A 29 -6.55 16.62 1.95
CA ALA A 29 -6.46 15.54 2.94
C ALA A 29 -6.02 16.05 4.32
N THR A 30 -6.72 15.59 5.35
CA THR A 30 -6.43 15.90 6.75
C THR A 30 -5.07 15.35 7.18
N PRO A 31 -4.46 15.90 8.25
CA PRO A 31 -3.22 15.37 8.79
C PRO A 31 -3.30 13.86 9.13
N LEU A 32 -4.44 13.39 9.61
CA LEU A 32 -4.66 11.97 9.92
C LEU A 32 -4.73 11.10 8.66
N GLU A 33 -5.35 11.57 7.58
CA GLU A 33 -5.35 10.86 6.30
C GLU A 33 -3.94 10.78 5.72
N LYS A 34 -3.17 11.87 5.78
CA LYS A 34 -1.76 11.89 5.37
C LYS A 34 -0.94 10.89 6.18
N PHE A 35 -1.12 10.88 7.51
CA PHE A 35 -0.42 9.94 8.38
C PHE A 35 -0.76 8.47 8.08
N ARG A 36 -2.05 8.14 7.88
CA ARG A 36 -2.45 6.78 7.47
C ARG A 36 -1.85 6.39 6.11
N TRP A 37 -1.80 7.34 5.17
CA TRP A 37 -1.19 7.13 3.86
C TRP A 37 0.32 6.88 3.97
N ASP A 38 1.03 7.65 4.80
CA ASP A 38 2.46 7.42 5.07
C ASP A 38 2.70 6.06 5.73
N LEU A 39 1.82 5.64 6.64
CA LEU A 39 1.85 4.28 7.21
C LEU A 39 1.73 3.21 6.11
N CYS A 40 0.77 3.33 5.19
CA CYS A 40 0.65 2.44 4.03
C CYS A 40 1.94 2.39 3.18
N GLN A 41 2.60 3.54 2.97
CA GLN A 41 3.90 3.57 2.28
C GLN A 41 4.97 2.78 3.03
N LYS A 42 4.98 2.81 4.37
CA LYS A 42 5.92 2.00 5.15
C LYS A 42 5.71 0.50 4.92
N PHE A 43 4.47 0.01 4.83
CA PHE A 43 4.20 -1.39 4.48
C PHE A 43 4.77 -1.75 3.10
N ILE A 44 4.61 -0.88 2.10
CA ILE A 44 5.16 -1.10 0.76
C ILE A 44 6.69 -1.15 0.80
N LYS A 45 7.31 -0.21 1.54
CA LYS A 45 8.76 -0.19 1.72
C LYS A 45 9.24 -1.49 2.37
N TYR A 46 8.61 -1.93 3.45
CA TYR A 46 8.93 -3.18 4.13
C TYR A 46 8.85 -4.37 3.17
N LYS A 47 7.73 -4.51 2.44
CA LYS A 47 7.53 -5.57 1.45
C LYS A 47 8.68 -5.62 0.43
N LYS A 48 9.08 -4.46 -0.09
CA LYS A 48 10.16 -4.33 -1.09
C LYS A 48 11.53 -4.66 -0.52
N VAL A 49 11.87 -4.13 0.66
CA VAL A 49 13.16 -4.36 1.32
C VAL A 49 13.35 -5.83 1.68
N HIS A 50 12.30 -6.48 2.17
CA HIS A 50 12.35 -7.90 2.55
C HIS A 50 12.02 -8.87 1.41
N ASN A 51 11.68 -8.36 0.22
CA ASN A 51 11.31 -9.14 -0.96
C ASN A 51 10.24 -10.23 -0.68
N ILE A 52 9.20 -9.89 0.09
CA ILE A 52 8.13 -10.82 0.45
C ILE A 52 6.86 -10.63 -0.39
N THR A 53 6.09 -11.69 -0.55
CA THR A 53 4.77 -11.67 -1.18
C THR A 53 3.70 -11.08 -0.26
N GLN A 54 2.52 -10.75 -0.82
CA GLN A 54 1.39 -10.28 0.00
C GLN A 54 0.92 -11.35 0.98
N ARG A 55 0.86 -12.61 0.54
CA ARG A 55 0.55 -13.78 1.38
C ARG A 55 1.53 -13.95 2.54
N GLU A 56 2.84 -13.80 2.32
CA GLU A 56 3.82 -13.89 3.41
C GLU A 56 3.68 -12.73 4.39
N MET A 57 3.44 -11.51 3.90
CA MET A 57 3.15 -10.37 4.76
C MET A 57 1.87 -10.60 5.58
N ALA A 58 0.83 -11.18 4.97
CA ALA A 58 -0.43 -11.50 5.63
C ALA A 58 -0.21 -12.50 6.78
N ASN A 59 0.60 -13.53 6.56
CA ASN A 59 0.99 -14.50 7.58
C ASN A 59 1.75 -13.85 8.74
N ARG A 60 2.70 -12.94 8.45
CA ARG A 60 3.46 -12.22 9.49
C ARG A 60 2.57 -11.30 10.33
N LEU A 61 1.60 -10.66 9.68
CA LEU A 61 0.64 -9.75 10.30
C LEU A 61 -0.52 -10.48 11.01
N GLY A 62 -0.69 -11.78 10.79
CA GLY A 62 -1.84 -12.54 11.29
C GLY A 62 -3.18 -12.06 10.70
N VAL A 63 -3.19 -11.62 9.44
CA VAL A 63 -4.39 -11.11 8.75
C VAL A 63 -4.59 -11.78 7.39
N ASP A 64 -5.76 -11.60 6.79
CA ASP A 64 -6.05 -12.08 5.44
C ASP A 64 -5.29 -11.31 4.37
N GLU A 65 -4.94 -11.98 3.25
CA GLU A 65 -4.26 -11.36 2.11
C GLU A 65 -5.06 -10.18 1.52
N ALA A 66 -6.39 -10.23 1.58
CA ALA A 66 -7.25 -9.12 1.16
C ALA A 66 -7.01 -7.83 1.96
N LYS A 67 -6.73 -7.93 3.27
CA LYS A 67 -6.41 -6.78 4.11
C LYS A 67 -5.05 -6.19 3.73
N VAL A 68 -4.06 -7.05 3.46
CA VAL A 68 -2.75 -6.62 2.97
C VAL A 68 -2.89 -5.91 1.62
N SER A 69 -3.66 -6.46 0.69
CA SER A 69 -3.93 -5.79 -0.60
C SER A 69 -4.47 -4.37 -0.38
N LYS A 70 -5.49 -4.21 0.46
CA LYS A 70 -6.09 -2.90 0.75
C LYS A 70 -5.09 -1.90 1.34
N ILE A 71 -4.22 -2.36 2.25
CA ILE A 71 -3.13 -1.53 2.84
C ILE A 71 -2.15 -1.09 1.74
N LEU A 72 -1.69 -2.01 0.88
CA LEU A 72 -0.73 -1.70 -0.18
C LEU A 72 -1.33 -0.80 -1.28
N HIS A 73 -2.65 -0.84 -1.47
CA HIS A 73 -3.37 0.03 -2.41
C HIS A 73 -3.93 1.31 -1.77
N HIS A 74 -3.51 1.65 -0.54
CA HIS A 74 -3.88 2.87 0.17
C HIS A 74 -5.38 3.08 0.32
N ARG A 75 -6.13 2.01 0.60
CA ARG A 75 -7.53 2.11 1.03
C ARG A 75 -7.59 2.60 2.49
N ILE A 76 -7.10 3.82 2.74
CA ILE A 76 -6.87 4.36 4.09
C ILE A 76 -8.16 4.46 4.91
N ASP A 77 -9.31 4.65 4.26
CA ASP A 77 -10.62 4.76 4.90
C ASP A 77 -11.12 3.42 5.48
N GLU A 78 -10.56 2.29 5.05
CA GLU A 78 -10.91 0.98 5.56
C GLU A 78 -10.17 0.61 6.86
N PHE A 79 -9.23 1.45 7.31
CA PHE A 79 -8.44 1.20 8.50
C PHE A 79 -8.39 2.44 9.41
N SER A 80 -8.56 2.21 10.71
CA SER A 80 -8.21 3.19 11.72
C SER A 80 -6.70 3.35 11.83
N THR A 81 -6.26 4.52 12.29
CA THR A 81 -4.84 4.80 12.53
C THR A 81 -4.23 3.80 13.50
N ASP A 82 -4.87 3.54 14.64
CA ASP A 82 -4.42 2.57 15.63
C ASP A 82 -4.24 1.17 15.04
N ARG A 83 -5.14 0.76 14.14
CA ARG A 83 -5.04 -0.55 13.50
C ARG A 83 -3.84 -0.64 12.56
N LEU A 84 -3.56 0.40 11.78
CA LEU A 84 -2.37 0.43 10.92
C LEU A 84 -1.09 0.44 11.72
N VAL A 85 -1.03 1.24 12.80
CA VAL A 85 0.11 1.27 13.72
C VAL A 85 0.34 -0.10 14.34
N GLY A 86 -0.70 -0.68 14.95
CA GLY A 86 -0.61 -1.99 15.60
C GLY A 86 -0.15 -3.09 14.65
N LEU A 87 -0.67 -3.11 13.42
CA LEU A 87 -0.21 -4.05 12.40
C LEU A 87 1.26 -3.80 12.03
N PHE A 88 1.66 -2.55 11.78
CA PHE A 88 3.03 -2.26 11.37
C PHE A 88 4.05 -2.57 12.47
N SER A 89 3.70 -2.32 13.74
CA SER A 89 4.54 -2.63 14.90
C SER A 89 4.87 -4.12 15.02
N THR A 90 4.06 -5.02 14.45
CA THR A 90 4.41 -6.46 14.39
C THR A 90 5.51 -6.77 13.37
N LEU A 91 5.67 -5.93 12.34
CA LEU A 91 6.70 -6.07 11.31
C LEU A 91 8.01 -5.38 11.72
N ASP A 92 7.88 -4.23 12.41
CA ASP A 92 8.98 -3.38 12.83
C ASP A 92 8.69 -2.81 14.23
N PRO A 93 9.11 -3.50 15.30
CA PRO A 93 8.85 -3.10 16.68
C PRO A 93 9.59 -1.82 17.11
N GLU A 94 10.69 -1.48 16.43
CA GLU A 94 11.52 -0.31 16.75
C GLU A 94 11.06 0.96 16.02
N LEU A 95 9.88 0.90 15.41
CA LEU A 95 9.35 1.98 14.59
C LEU A 95 9.14 3.28 15.39
N ILE A 96 9.92 4.31 15.04
CA ILE A 96 9.66 5.68 15.48
C ILE A 96 8.73 6.35 14.46
N LEU A 97 7.51 6.68 14.90
CA LEU A 97 6.55 7.46 14.11
C LEU A 97 6.70 8.93 14.45
N LYS A 98 7.17 9.72 13.48
CA LYS A 98 7.11 11.19 13.55
C LYS A 98 5.78 11.64 12.99
N VAL A 99 5.03 12.39 13.78
CA VAL A 99 3.85 13.13 13.33
C VAL A 99 4.30 14.59 13.20
N SER A 100 4.09 15.20 12.03
CA SER A 100 4.46 16.59 11.73
C SER A 100 3.23 17.39 11.33
#